data_AF-A0A9P1ISJ2-F1
#
_entry.id   AF-A0A9P1ISJ2-F1
#
_cell.length_a   1.000
_cell.length_b   1.000
_cell.length_c   1.000
_cell.angle_alpha   90.00
_cell.angle_beta   90.00
_cell.angle_gamma   90.00
#
_symmetry.space_group_name_H-M   'P 1'
#
loop_
_entity.id
_entity.type
_entity.pdbx_description
1 polymer ?
#
loop_
_entity_poly.entity_id
_entity_poly.type
_entity_poly.pdbx_seq_one_letter_code
_entity_poly.pdbx_strand_id
1 'polypeptide(L)'
;MIFGKNKRFSNSFYRIVQCDLVVNLCVYTNSWVHRLAQRPSTGYLLQNIPPQILVITSYTMPFFSQLQTVSLILLCFYRYSLFLEFMNFNTFWAKWYLLVYICLITYSLATILSISFTFFPLVYDSTAGYFVAHPEYVGANRYTFGKFVFFGTNFHLILITTLGILTVYKLRKRFSHQNDSTRTKDMMKRVTLIVAINSLIFLIILFWLLCVGIFFPNIDRVSQINLLMTVSDMVSFSMPYTLLLLDKNIQEMISQKNPIFSRNPSSIAVAPMT
;
A
#
# COMPACT_ATOMS: atom_id res chain seq x y z
N MET A 1 3.73 0.31 20.74
CA MET A 1 2.82 0.56 19.60
C MET A 1 3.08 1.97 19.07
N ILE A 2 3.16 2.16 17.75
CA ILE A 2 3.62 3.38 17.06
C ILE A 2 2.62 4.56 17.17
N PHE A 3 1.41 4.30 17.68
CA PHE A 3 0.40 5.32 17.90
C PHE A 3 0.66 6.15 19.17
N GLY A 4 1.12 7.39 18.97
CA GLY A 4 0.47 8.54 19.60
C GLY A 4 1.09 9.23 20.82
N LYS A 5 2.20 8.79 21.42
CA LYS A 5 2.77 9.51 22.59
C LYS A 5 4.25 9.87 22.54
N ASN A 6 5.01 9.40 21.56
CA ASN A 6 6.42 9.75 21.46
C ASN A 6 6.62 11.03 20.63
N LYS A 7 7.20 12.07 21.24
CA LYS A 7 7.53 13.35 20.58
C LYS A 7 8.34 13.14 19.28
N ARG A 8 9.13 12.06 19.19
CA ARG A 8 9.91 11.69 17.98
C ARG A 8 9.05 11.48 16.72
N PHE A 9 7.77 11.11 16.86
CA PHE A 9 6.87 10.84 15.72
C PHE A 9 5.74 11.86 15.59
N SER A 10 5.89 13.06 16.16
CA SER A 10 4.84 14.10 16.10
C SER A 10 4.70 14.79 14.73
N ASN A 11 5.66 14.58 13.82
CA ASN A 11 5.69 15.20 12.49
C ASN A 11 4.49 14.73 11.63
N SER A 12 3.94 15.62 10.81
CA SER A 12 2.85 15.33 9.87
C SER A 12 3.17 14.14 8.95
N PHE A 13 4.44 13.95 8.58
CA PHE A 13 4.89 12.82 7.77
C PHE A 13 4.53 11.48 8.42
N TYR A 14 4.90 11.30 9.70
CA TYR A 14 4.63 10.04 10.41
C TYR A 14 3.14 9.77 10.58
N ARG A 15 2.31 10.81 10.73
CA ARG A 15 0.85 10.64 10.83
C ARG A 15 0.27 10.08 9.54
N ILE A 16 0.66 10.63 8.40
CA ILE A 16 0.18 10.17 7.09
C ILE A 16 0.68 8.77 6.78
N VAL A 17 1.96 8.50 7.07
CA VAL A 17 2.54 7.18 6.93
C VAL A 17 1.84 6.16 7.83
N GLN A 18 1.50 6.50 9.07
CA GLN A 18 0.75 5.62 9.97
C GLN A 18 -0.63 5.28 9.40
N CYS A 19 -1.35 6.26 8.85
CA CYS A 19 -2.63 5.98 8.21
C CYS A 19 -2.47 5.05 6.99
N ASP A 20 -1.44 5.26 6.17
CA ASP A 20 -1.13 4.39 5.03
C ASP A 20 -0.80 2.95 5.49
N LEU A 21 -0.02 2.80 6.56
CA LEU A 21 0.27 1.51 7.18
C LEU A 21 -0.98 0.80 7.71
N VAL A 22 -1.93 1.54 8.29
CA VAL A 22 -3.21 0.98 8.74
C VAL A 22 -4.03 0.50 7.55
N VAL A 23 -4.11 1.30 6.48
CA VAL A 23 -4.80 0.92 5.25
C VAL A 23 -4.19 -0.37 4.68
N ASN A 24 -2.87 -0.44 4.56
CA ASN A 24 -2.15 -1.63 4.08
C ASN A 24 -2.42 -2.87 4.95
N LEU A 25 -2.44 -2.70 6.28
CA LEU A 25 -2.79 -3.79 7.20
C LEU A 25 -4.23 -4.27 7.00
N CYS A 26 -5.19 -3.34 6.86
CA CYS A 26 -6.58 -3.69 6.60
C CYS A 26 -6.75 -4.43 5.27
N VAL A 27 -6.03 -4.01 4.22
CA VAL A 27 -6.03 -4.68 2.91
C VAL A 27 -5.51 -6.11 3.03
N TYR A 28 -4.35 -6.27 3.69
CA TYR A 28 -3.76 -7.56 3.93
C TYR A 28 -4.74 -8.48 4.66
N THR A 29 -5.28 -8.04 5.80
CA THR A 29 -6.24 -8.80 6.61
C THR A 29 -7.50 -9.15 5.81
N ASN A 30 -8.06 -8.20 5.05
CA ASN A 30 -9.27 -8.45 4.25
C ASN A 30 -9.04 -9.44 3.10
N SER A 31 -7.83 -9.48 2.53
CA SER A 31 -7.51 -10.38 1.42
C SER A 31 -7.50 -11.87 1.80
N TRP A 32 -7.39 -12.21 3.09
CA TRP A 32 -7.26 -13.59 3.56
C TRP A 32 -8.47 -14.46 3.27
N VAL A 33 -9.69 -13.92 3.32
CA VAL A 33 -10.88 -14.73 3.03
C VAL A 33 -10.87 -15.19 1.57
N HIS A 34 -10.50 -14.32 0.63
CA HIS A 34 -10.36 -14.70 -0.79
C HIS A 34 -9.21 -15.67 -1.03
N ARG A 35 -8.08 -15.53 -0.31
CA ARG A 35 -6.97 -16.50 -0.38
C ARG A 35 -7.41 -17.90 -0.03
N LEU A 36 -8.17 -18.02 1.05
CA LEU A 36 -8.67 -19.31 1.51
C LEU A 36 -9.71 -19.86 0.53
N ALA A 37 -10.61 -19.02 0.02
CA ALA A 37 -11.68 -19.41 -0.89
C ALA A 37 -11.18 -19.90 -2.26
N GLN A 38 -10.09 -19.33 -2.77
CA GLN A 38 -9.62 -19.56 -4.14
C GLN A 38 -8.49 -20.59 -4.25
N ARG A 39 -8.15 -21.28 -3.15
CA ARG A 39 -7.12 -22.32 -3.11
C ARG A 39 -7.75 -23.71 -2.92
N PRO A 40 -7.43 -24.69 -3.79
CA PRO A 40 -7.93 -26.06 -3.64
C PRO A 40 -7.63 -26.70 -2.27
N SER A 41 -6.48 -26.35 -1.68
CA SER A 41 -6.03 -26.91 -0.40
C SER A 41 -6.71 -26.32 0.84
N THR A 42 -7.43 -25.20 0.71
CA THR A 42 -8.02 -24.51 1.86
C THR A 42 -9.48 -24.10 1.67
N GLY A 43 -10.02 -24.21 0.44
CA GLY A 43 -11.39 -23.81 0.12
C GLY A 43 -12.43 -24.49 1.00
N TYR A 44 -12.23 -25.77 1.32
CA TYR A 44 -13.14 -26.53 2.18
C TYR A 44 -13.35 -25.92 3.58
N LEU A 45 -12.37 -25.16 4.10
CA LEU A 45 -12.48 -24.52 5.42
C LEU A 45 -13.59 -23.46 5.47
N LEU A 46 -13.97 -22.90 4.32
CA LEU A 46 -15.01 -21.89 4.22
C LEU A 46 -16.36 -22.46 3.78
N GLN A 47 -16.47 -23.78 3.56
CA GLN A 47 -17.71 -24.41 3.07
C GLN A 47 -18.91 -24.18 4.01
N ASN A 48 -18.65 -24.12 5.31
CA ASN A 48 -19.68 -23.91 6.33
C ASN A 48 -19.96 -22.43 6.62
N ILE A 49 -19.27 -21.50 5.95
CA ILE A 49 -19.50 -20.07 6.14
C ILE A 49 -20.75 -19.65 5.37
N PRO A 50 -21.65 -18.85 5.99
CA PRO A 50 -22.81 -18.32 5.30
C PRO A 50 -22.43 -17.61 3.99
N PRO A 51 -23.14 -17.87 2.88
CA PRO A 51 -22.81 -17.31 1.57
C PRO A 51 -22.85 -15.77 1.57
N GLN A 52 -23.63 -15.16 2.46
CA GLN A 52 -23.70 -13.71 2.64
C GLN A 52 -22.35 -13.11 3.07
N ILE A 53 -21.58 -13.81 3.91
CA ILE A 53 -20.25 -13.35 4.35
C ILE A 53 -19.27 -13.38 3.17
N LEU A 54 -19.32 -14.42 2.33
CA LEU A 54 -18.50 -14.52 1.13
C LEU A 54 -18.83 -13.43 0.11
N VAL A 55 -20.11 -13.08 -0.03
CA VAL A 55 -20.55 -11.93 -0.84
C VAL A 55 -19.99 -10.62 -0.28
N ILE A 56 -20.11 -10.36 1.03
CA ILE A 56 -19.55 -9.16 1.66
C ILE A 56 -18.03 -9.06 1.41
N THR A 57 -17.30 -10.16 1.58
CA THR A 57 -15.85 -10.15 1.33
C THR A 57 -15.50 -9.90 -0.14
N SER A 58 -16.37 -10.28 -1.06
CA SER A 58 -16.24 -9.97 -2.49
C SER A 58 -16.44 -8.48 -2.79
N TYR A 59 -17.24 -7.76 -2.01
CA TYR A 59 -17.35 -6.29 -2.07
C TYR A 59 -16.14 -5.58 -1.46
N THR A 60 -15.66 -6.06 -0.32
CA THR A 60 -14.62 -5.36 0.42
C THR A 60 -13.27 -5.43 -0.26
N MET A 61 -12.96 -6.51 -1.01
CA MET A 61 -11.68 -6.67 -1.70
C MET A 61 -11.36 -5.54 -2.70
N PRO A 62 -12.19 -5.24 -3.71
CA PRO A 62 -11.92 -4.14 -4.64
C PRO A 62 -11.94 -2.78 -3.94
N PHE A 63 -12.77 -2.60 -2.91
CA PHE A 63 -12.78 -1.40 -2.07
C PHE A 63 -11.42 -1.17 -1.38
N PHE A 64 -10.88 -2.19 -0.71
CA PHE A 64 -9.58 -2.07 -0.03
C PHE A 64 -8.45 -1.87 -1.04
N SER A 65 -8.48 -2.56 -2.18
CA SER A 65 -7.49 -2.35 -3.26
C SER A 65 -7.50 -0.91 -3.79
N GLN A 66 -8.67 -0.32 -3.95
CA GLN A 66 -8.82 1.09 -4.36
C GLN A 66 -8.29 2.02 -3.26
N LEU A 67 -8.68 1.77 -2.01
CA LEU A 67 -8.26 2.57 -0.86
C LEU A 67 -6.73 2.54 -0.68
N GLN A 68 -6.09 1.38 -0.85
CA GLN A 68 -4.62 1.22 -0.81
C GLN A 68 -3.94 2.09 -1.87
N THR A 69 -4.43 2.04 -3.10
CA THR A 69 -3.85 2.78 -4.22
C THR A 69 -3.99 4.29 -4.01
N VAL A 70 -5.17 4.74 -3.58
CA VAL A 70 -5.45 6.16 -3.34
C VAL A 70 -4.69 6.68 -2.12
N SER A 71 -4.49 5.86 -1.08
CA SER A 71 -3.65 6.17 0.08
C SER A 71 -2.19 6.45 -0.34
N LEU A 72 -1.64 5.62 -1.24
CA LEU A 72 -0.31 5.86 -1.79
C LEU A 72 -0.24 7.15 -2.62
N ILE A 73 -1.25 7.42 -3.46
CA ILE A 73 -1.33 8.68 -4.22
C ILE A 73 -1.35 9.87 -3.26
N LEU A 74 -2.10 9.77 -2.15
CA LEU A 74 -2.11 10.79 -1.11
C LEU A 74 -0.74 10.98 -0.48
N LEU A 75 0.01 9.91 -0.21
CA LEU A 75 1.38 10.01 0.31
C LEU A 75 2.31 10.74 -0.67
N CYS A 76 2.18 10.45 -1.98
CA CYS A 76 2.92 11.15 -3.03
C CYS A 76 2.53 12.64 -3.10
N PHE A 77 1.22 12.92 -3.05
CA PHE A 77 0.70 14.28 -3.07
C PHE A 77 1.08 15.08 -1.84
N TYR A 78 1.00 14.48 -0.65
CA TYR A 78 1.50 15.05 0.59
C TYR A 78 2.95 15.49 0.41
N ARG A 79 3.80 14.59 -0.11
CA ARG A 79 5.22 14.91 -0.29
C ARG A 79 5.41 16.07 -1.27
N TYR A 80 4.70 16.07 -2.38
CA TYR A 80 4.69 17.16 -3.34
C TYR A 80 4.24 18.49 -2.70
N SER A 81 3.16 18.46 -1.93
CA SER A 81 2.53 19.66 -1.33
C SER A 81 3.46 20.40 -0.37
N LEU A 82 4.40 19.72 0.28
CA LEU A 82 5.40 20.36 1.15
C LEU A 82 6.36 21.30 0.41
N PHE A 83 6.41 21.22 -0.93
CA PHE A 83 7.19 22.13 -1.78
C PHE A 83 6.35 23.23 -2.42
N LEU A 84 5.04 23.28 -2.16
CA LEU A 84 4.18 24.36 -2.59
C LEU A 84 4.30 25.51 -1.59
N GLU A 85 4.77 26.65 -2.07
CA GLU A 85 5.08 27.84 -1.25
C GLU A 85 3.83 28.61 -0.79
N PHE A 86 2.66 28.28 -1.36
CA PHE A 86 1.43 29.05 -1.19
C PHE A 86 0.71 28.81 0.14
N MET A 87 1.01 27.74 0.88
CA MET A 87 0.39 27.47 2.18
C MET A 87 1.36 26.83 3.18
N ASN A 88 1.09 27.01 4.48
CA ASN A 88 1.72 26.23 5.55
C ASN A 88 1.21 24.78 5.55
N PHE A 89 1.56 24.02 4.50
CA PHE A 89 1.09 22.64 4.29
C PHE A 89 1.43 21.73 5.47
N ASN A 90 2.56 21.94 6.15
CA ASN A 90 2.89 21.14 7.32
C ASN A 90 1.83 21.26 8.43
N THR A 91 1.31 22.47 8.67
CA THR A 91 0.24 22.72 9.64
C THR A 91 -1.09 22.16 9.17
N PHE A 92 -1.39 22.32 7.86
CA PHE A 92 -2.59 21.74 7.26
C PHE A 92 -2.64 20.22 7.46
N TRP A 93 -1.58 19.51 7.10
CA TRP A 93 -1.48 18.06 7.24
C TRP A 93 -1.45 17.62 8.70
N ALA A 94 -0.85 18.41 9.60
CA ALA A 94 -0.92 18.10 11.02
C ALA A 94 -2.37 18.14 11.56
N LYS A 95 -3.20 19.07 11.07
CA LYS A 95 -4.56 19.29 11.58
C LYS A 95 -5.63 18.45 10.87
N TRP A 96 -5.57 18.34 9.54
CA TRP A 96 -6.67 17.85 8.72
C TRP A 96 -6.46 16.45 8.14
N TYR A 97 -5.35 15.76 8.42
CA TYR A 97 -5.06 14.45 7.82
C TYR A 97 -6.19 13.43 8.01
N LEU A 98 -6.82 13.35 9.20
CA LEU A 98 -7.92 12.42 9.43
C LEU A 98 -9.12 12.69 8.54
N LEU A 99 -9.49 13.96 8.37
CA LEU A 99 -10.59 14.35 7.48
C LEU A 99 -10.28 13.97 6.03
N VAL A 100 -9.03 14.19 5.59
CA VAL A 100 -8.60 13.78 4.25
C VAL A 100 -8.74 12.27 4.06
N TYR A 101 -8.36 11.46 5.05
CA TYR A 101 -8.54 10.01 4.99
C TYR A 101 -10.00 9.57 5.02
N ILE A 102 -10.87 10.27 5.75
CA ILE A 102 -12.33 10.04 5.68
C ILE A 102 -12.83 10.28 4.25
N CYS A 103 -12.40 11.39 3.62
CA CYS A 103 -12.73 11.67 2.22
C CYS A 103 -12.23 10.57 1.26
N LEU A 104 -11.03 10.01 1.50
CA LEU A 104 -10.51 8.91 0.70
C LEU A 104 -11.34 7.63 0.83
N ILE A 105 -11.78 7.31 2.05
CA ILE A 105 -12.66 6.17 2.33
C ILE A 105 -13.99 6.35 1.59
N THR A 106 -14.62 7.54 1.71
CA THR A 106 -15.87 7.83 1.02
C THR A 106 -15.72 7.80 -0.50
N TYR A 107 -14.61 8.32 -1.04
CA TYR A 107 -14.32 8.28 -2.46
C TYR A 107 -14.14 6.83 -2.97
N SER A 108 -13.40 6.01 -2.23
CA SER A 108 -13.18 4.61 -2.58
C SER A 108 -14.49 3.82 -2.55
N LEU A 109 -15.32 4.06 -1.54
CA LEU A 109 -16.65 3.44 -1.44
C LEU A 109 -17.56 3.87 -2.59
N ALA A 110 -17.67 5.18 -2.86
CA ALA A 110 -18.49 5.71 -3.95
C ALA A 110 -18.06 5.16 -5.31
N THR A 111 -16.75 5.02 -5.54
CA THR A 111 -16.20 4.44 -6.77
C THR A 111 -16.70 3.00 -6.95
N ILE A 112 -16.58 2.15 -5.91
CA ILE A 112 -17.03 0.75 -5.99
C ILE A 112 -18.54 0.65 -6.17
N LEU A 113 -19.33 1.48 -5.48
CA LEU A 113 -20.79 1.50 -5.61
C LEU A 113 -21.24 1.96 -7.00
N SER A 114 -20.53 2.90 -7.62
CA SER A 114 -20.88 3.47 -8.94
C SER A 114 -20.70 2.47 -10.09
N ILE A 115 -19.92 1.41 -9.88
CA ILE A 115 -19.61 0.42 -10.93
C ILE A 115 -20.71 -0.64 -11.04
N SER A 116 -21.80 -0.54 -10.25
CA SER A 116 -22.93 -1.48 -10.26
C SER A 116 -22.46 -2.92 -10.39
N PHE A 117 -21.57 -3.33 -9.49
CA PHE A 117 -21.01 -4.68 -9.50
C PHE A 117 -22.16 -5.69 -9.42
N THR A 118 -22.54 -6.31 -10.52
CA THR A 118 -23.39 -7.51 -10.48
C THR A 118 -22.49 -8.65 -10.04
N PHE A 119 -22.72 -9.14 -8.82
CA PHE A 119 -21.84 -10.08 -8.12
C PHE A 119 -21.65 -11.37 -8.90
N PHE A 120 -20.46 -11.94 -8.75
CA PHE A 120 -20.28 -13.36 -8.92
C PHE A 120 -20.43 -13.98 -7.53
N PRO A 121 -21.63 -14.46 -7.14
CA PRO A 121 -21.70 -15.28 -5.93
C PRO A 121 -20.69 -16.42 -6.10
N LEU A 122 -19.80 -16.52 -5.12
CA LEU A 122 -18.81 -17.57 -5.05
C LEU A 122 -19.52 -18.84 -4.60
N VAL A 123 -19.54 -19.85 -5.46
CA VAL A 123 -20.10 -21.17 -5.15
C VAL A 123 -18.96 -22.14 -4.97
N TYR A 124 -19.03 -22.97 -3.93
CA TYR A 124 -18.03 -24.01 -3.70
C TYR A 124 -18.17 -25.11 -4.75
N ASP A 125 -17.12 -25.32 -5.53
CA ASP A 125 -17.01 -26.45 -6.45
C ASP A 125 -16.34 -27.61 -5.73
N SER A 126 -17.11 -28.67 -5.43
CA SER A 126 -16.62 -29.85 -4.74
C SER A 126 -15.62 -30.67 -5.57
N THR A 127 -15.65 -30.55 -6.89
CA THR A 127 -14.74 -31.25 -7.80
C THR A 127 -13.41 -30.54 -7.88
N ALA A 128 -13.44 -29.21 -7.94
CA ALA A 128 -12.24 -28.38 -8.01
C ALA A 128 -11.62 -28.11 -6.62
N GLY A 129 -12.40 -28.22 -5.54
CA GLY A 129 -11.97 -28.00 -4.16
C GLY A 129 -11.87 -26.52 -3.75
N TYR A 130 -12.41 -25.60 -4.55
CA TYR A 130 -12.37 -24.16 -4.29
C TYR A 130 -13.62 -23.43 -4.80
N PHE A 131 -13.77 -22.17 -4.42
CA PHE A 131 -14.92 -21.37 -4.81
C PHE A 131 -14.77 -20.77 -6.21
N VAL A 132 -15.79 -20.97 -7.06
CA VAL A 132 -15.87 -20.45 -8.42
C VAL A 132 -16.97 -19.40 -8.54
N ALA A 133 -16.82 -18.50 -9.51
CA ALA A 133 -17.87 -17.55 -9.86
C ALA A 133 -19.07 -18.29 -10.45
N HIS A 134 -20.28 -17.96 -10.01
CA HIS A 134 -21.51 -18.53 -10.57
C HIS A 134 -21.62 -18.26 -12.10
N PRO A 135 -21.86 -19.29 -12.94
CA PRO A 135 -21.75 -19.22 -14.41
C PRO A 135 -22.57 -18.11 -15.07
N GLU A 136 -23.78 -17.85 -14.56
CA GLU A 136 -24.72 -16.87 -15.11
C GLU A 136 -24.20 -15.42 -15.09
N TYR A 137 -23.24 -15.11 -14.21
CA TYR A 137 -22.74 -13.75 -14.05
C TYR A 137 -21.44 -13.49 -14.85
N VAL A 138 -20.80 -14.54 -15.39
CA VAL A 138 -19.43 -14.54 -15.97
C VAL A 138 -19.28 -13.73 -17.27
N GLY A 139 -20.33 -13.63 -18.10
CA GLY A 139 -20.23 -13.13 -19.48
C GLY A 139 -20.11 -11.60 -19.61
N ALA A 140 -21.22 -10.87 -19.43
CA ALA A 140 -21.29 -9.44 -19.72
C ALA A 140 -20.53 -8.56 -18.70
N ASN A 141 -20.52 -8.97 -17.43
CA ASN A 141 -19.93 -8.17 -16.36
C ASN A 141 -18.40 -8.19 -16.33
N ARG A 142 -17.79 -9.28 -16.80
CA ARG A 142 -16.34 -9.45 -16.76
C ARG A 142 -15.61 -8.47 -17.68
N TYR A 143 -16.19 -8.18 -18.84
CA TYR A 143 -15.61 -7.23 -19.80
C TYR A 143 -15.65 -5.80 -19.28
N THR A 144 -16.79 -5.36 -18.73
CA THR A 144 -16.94 -4.03 -18.12
C THR A 144 -16.02 -3.86 -16.91
N PHE A 145 -15.93 -4.87 -16.05
CA PHE A 145 -15.02 -4.88 -14.92
C PHE A 145 -13.55 -4.81 -15.36
N GLY A 146 -13.15 -5.62 -16.35
CA GLY A 146 -11.80 -5.60 -16.90
C GLY A 146 -11.41 -4.23 -17.46
N LYS A 147 -12.33 -3.57 -18.19
CA LYS A 147 -12.13 -2.18 -18.65
C LYS A 147 -11.95 -1.21 -17.49
N PHE A 148 -12.83 -1.27 -16.49
CA PHE A 148 -12.73 -0.39 -15.33
C PHE A 148 -11.38 -0.55 -14.62
N VAL A 149 -10.97 -1.79 -14.34
CA VAL A 149 -9.68 -2.10 -13.70
C VAL A 149 -8.52 -1.60 -14.57
N PHE A 150 -8.59 -1.81 -15.88
CA PHE A 150 -7.57 -1.34 -16.81
C PHE A 150 -7.44 0.19 -16.79
N PHE A 151 -8.53 0.93 -17.02
CA PHE A 151 -8.50 2.39 -17.04
C PHE A 151 -8.13 2.98 -15.68
N GLY A 152 -8.67 2.43 -14.59
CA GLY A 152 -8.33 2.85 -13.23
C GLY A 152 -6.83 2.64 -12.93
N THR A 153 -6.29 1.47 -13.25
CA THR A 153 -4.86 1.16 -13.04
C THR A 153 -3.96 2.12 -13.83
N ASN A 154 -4.27 2.38 -15.10
CA ASN A 154 -3.51 3.30 -15.93
C ASN A 154 -3.58 4.74 -15.40
N PHE A 155 -4.77 5.19 -14.96
CA PHE A 155 -4.95 6.50 -14.35
C PHE A 155 -4.09 6.67 -13.09
N HIS A 156 -4.11 5.68 -12.18
CA HIS A 156 -3.29 5.69 -10.97
C HIS A 156 -1.78 5.69 -11.29
N LEU A 157 -1.34 4.91 -12.28
CA LEU A 157 0.06 4.84 -12.72
C LEU A 157 0.55 6.21 -13.19
N ILE A 158 -0.24 6.89 -14.04
CA ILE A 158 0.07 8.24 -14.53
C ILE A 158 0.17 9.21 -13.36
N LEU A 159 -0.82 9.23 -12.45
CA LEU A 159 -0.81 10.14 -11.30
C LEU A 159 0.41 9.95 -10.40
N ILE A 160 0.74 8.71 -10.02
CA ILE A 160 1.90 8.42 -9.17
C ILE A 160 3.19 8.88 -9.86
N THR A 161 3.32 8.60 -11.16
CA THR A 161 4.50 9.00 -11.95
C THR A 161 4.63 10.51 -12.03
N THR A 162 3.55 11.22 -12.37
CA THR A 162 3.52 12.69 -12.46
C THR A 162 3.86 13.32 -11.12
N LEU A 163 3.24 12.89 -10.02
CA LEU A 163 3.53 13.41 -8.68
C LEU A 163 4.98 13.13 -8.27
N GLY A 164 5.51 11.95 -8.60
CA GLY A 164 6.91 11.59 -8.36
C GLY A 164 7.89 12.52 -9.07
N ILE A 165 7.71 12.72 -10.38
CA ILE A 165 8.55 13.61 -11.21
C ILE A 165 8.47 15.05 -10.68
N LEU A 166 7.26 15.57 -10.43
CA LEU A 166 7.06 16.92 -9.92
C LEU A 166 7.72 17.13 -8.56
N THR A 167 7.66 16.14 -7.68
CA THR A 167 8.31 16.17 -6.36
C THR A 167 9.83 16.27 -6.49
N VAL A 168 10.44 15.47 -7.37
CA VAL A 168 11.90 15.51 -7.60
C VAL A 168 12.31 16.85 -8.22
N TYR A 169 11.56 17.35 -9.21
CA TYR A 169 11.80 18.64 -9.83
C TYR A 169 11.76 19.77 -8.80
N LYS A 170 10.72 19.83 -7.98
CA LYS A 170 10.56 20.86 -6.93
C LYS A 170 11.64 20.76 -5.85
N LEU A 171 12.03 19.54 -5.44
CA LEU A 171 13.13 19.32 -4.51
C LEU A 171 14.44 19.91 -5.04
N ARG A 172 14.77 19.63 -6.31
CA ARG A 172 15.98 20.18 -6.96
C ARG A 172 15.93 21.70 -7.05
N LYS A 173 14.80 22.27 -7.50
CA LYS A 173 14.62 23.73 -7.60
C LYS A 173 14.80 24.41 -6.23
N ARG A 174 14.19 23.86 -5.18
CA ARG A 174 14.29 24.41 -3.82
C ARG A 174 15.74 24.44 -3.33
N PHE A 175 16.51 23.38 -3.57
CA PHE A 175 17.91 23.33 -3.15
C PHE A 175 18.84 24.26 -3.92
N SER A 176 18.46 24.64 -5.14
CA SER A 176 19.19 25.63 -5.95
C SER A 176 18.98 27.06 -5.45
N HIS A 177 17.81 27.37 -4.88
CA HIS A 177 17.42 28.75 -4.55
C HIS A 177 17.34 29.06 -3.05
N GLN A 178 17.22 28.05 -2.16
CA GLN A 178 17.04 28.28 -0.73
C GLN A 178 18.27 27.87 0.11
N ASN A 179 18.65 28.77 1.01
CA ASN A 179 19.65 28.54 2.05
C ASN A 179 19.03 27.82 3.27
N ASP A 180 18.35 26.70 3.01
CA ASP A 180 17.90 25.80 4.08
C ASP A 180 19.11 25.24 4.84
N SER A 181 18.98 25.04 6.16
CA SER A 181 20.03 24.40 6.97
C SER A 181 20.37 23.01 6.44
N THR A 182 21.63 22.58 6.60
CA THR A 182 22.12 21.25 6.17
C THR A 182 21.24 20.12 6.74
N ARG A 183 20.87 20.22 8.02
CA ARG A 183 19.97 19.28 8.70
C ARG A 183 18.58 19.21 8.06
N THR A 184 17.99 20.35 7.71
CA THR A 184 16.68 20.40 7.05
C THR A 184 16.75 19.77 5.65
N LYS A 185 17.80 20.10 4.88
CA LYS A 185 18.03 19.51 3.54
C LYS A 185 18.15 18.00 3.61
N ASP A 186 18.92 17.47 4.55
CA ASP A 186 19.12 16.02 4.72
C ASP A 186 17.84 15.30 5.14
N MET A 187 17.09 15.87 6.08
CA MET A 187 15.79 15.33 6.48
C MET A 187 14.83 15.27 5.29
N MET A 188 14.76 16.35 4.50
CA MET A 188 13.90 16.39 3.32
C MET A 188 14.31 15.37 2.27
N LYS A 189 15.62 15.22 1.99
CA LYS A 189 16.12 14.20 1.05
C LYS A 189 15.70 12.80 1.47
N ARG A 190 15.89 12.45 2.75
CA ARG A 190 15.56 11.11 3.26
C ARG A 190 14.06 10.81 3.21
N VAL A 191 13.23 11.76 3.65
CA VAL A 191 11.78 11.58 3.59
C VAL A 191 11.29 11.47 2.15
N THR A 192 11.82 12.29 1.22
CA THR A 192 11.51 12.11 -0.21
C THR A 192 11.96 10.75 -0.71
N LEU A 193 13.15 10.28 -0.33
CA LEU A 193 13.70 9.00 -0.77
C LEU A 193 12.83 7.82 -0.31
N ILE A 194 12.38 7.83 0.95
CA ILE A 194 11.47 6.80 1.48
C ILE A 194 10.18 6.73 0.63
N VAL A 195 9.53 7.88 0.42
CA VAL A 195 8.30 7.94 -0.38
C VAL A 195 8.58 7.52 -1.82
N ALA A 196 9.68 7.99 -2.43
CA ALA A 196 10.03 7.69 -3.81
C ALA A 196 10.31 6.20 -4.04
N ILE A 197 11.01 5.52 -3.12
CA ILE A 197 11.26 4.07 -3.21
C ILE A 197 9.94 3.31 -3.11
N ASN A 198 9.09 3.67 -2.14
CA ASN A 198 7.79 3.01 -1.99
C ASN A 198 6.91 3.19 -3.23
N SER A 199 6.85 4.41 -3.78
CA SER A 199 6.14 4.70 -5.03
C SER A 199 6.74 3.95 -6.23
N LEU A 200 8.06 3.80 -6.30
CA LEU A 200 8.73 3.07 -7.39
C LEU A 200 8.41 1.57 -7.34
N ILE A 201 8.43 0.96 -6.15
CA ILE A 201 8.03 -0.45 -5.96
C ILE A 201 6.59 -0.64 -6.46
N PHE A 202 5.69 0.25 -6.07
CA PHE A 202 4.30 0.19 -6.50
C PHE A 202 4.15 0.39 -8.02
N LEU A 203 4.91 1.31 -8.62
CA LEU A 203 4.92 1.52 -10.07
C LEU A 203 5.38 0.27 -10.83
N ILE A 204 6.47 -0.38 -10.38
CA ILE A 204 6.96 -1.62 -10.99
C ILE A 204 5.88 -2.71 -10.92
N ILE A 205 5.20 -2.81 -9.78
CA ILE A 205 4.11 -3.75 -9.56
C ILE A 205 2.91 -3.48 -10.47
N LEU A 206 2.46 -2.22 -10.57
CA LEU A 206 1.35 -1.85 -11.45
C LEU A 206 1.70 -2.06 -12.92
N PHE A 207 2.92 -1.73 -13.31
CA PHE A 207 3.42 -1.95 -14.66
C PHE A 207 3.48 -3.45 -14.98
N TRP A 208 3.96 -4.27 -14.04
CA TRP A 208 3.95 -5.72 -14.17
C TRP A 208 2.53 -6.26 -14.35
N LEU A 209 1.55 -5.78 -13.57
CA LEU A 209 0.15 -6.20 -13.69
C LEU A 209 -0.42 -5.87 -15.07
N LEU A 210 -0.06 -4.71 -15.64
CA LEU A 210 -0.41 -4.34 -17.01
C LEU A 210 0.21 -5.30 -18.03
N CYS A 211 1.51 -5.62 -17.89
CA CYS A 211 2.20 -6.56 -18.77
C CYS A 211 1.60 -7.96 -18.71
N VAL A 212 1.28 -8.48 -17.53
CA VAL A 212 0.66 -9.80 -17.38
C VAL A 212 -0.67 -9.88 -18.13
N GLY A 213 -1.51 -8.86 -18.01
CA GLY A 213 -2.81 -8.83 -18.70
C GLY A 213 -2.71 -8.80 -20.23
N ILE A 214 -1.63 -8.24 -20.77
CA ILE A 214 -1.44 -8.08 -22.23
C ILE A 214 -0.66 -9.26 -22.82
N PHE A 215 0.46 -9.63 -22.21
CA PHE A 215 1.42 -10.60 -22.76
C PHE A 215 1.12 -12.05 -22.34
N PHE A 216 0.37 -12.25 -21.26
CA PHE A 216 0.04 -13.58 -20.74
C PHE A 216 -1.47 -13.78 -20.54
N PRO A 217 -2.29 -13.60 -21.58
CA PRO A 217 -3.76 -13.67 -21.47
C PRO A 217 -4.28 -15.07 -21.09
N ASN A 218 -3.47 -16.12 -21.31
CA ASN A 218 -3.85 -17.52 -21.12
C ASN A 218 -3.43 -18.12 -19.76
N ILE A 219 -2.95 -17.31 -18.81
CA ILE A 219 -2.67 -17.80 -17.45
C ILE A 219 -3.98 -18.32 -16.84
N ASP A 220 -3.95 -19.50 -16.23
CA ASP A 220 -5.11 -20.07 -15.56
C ASP A 220 -5.59 -19.18 -14.40
N ARG A 221 -6.89 -19.25 -14.10
CA ARG A 221 -7.53 -18.34 -13.13
C ARG A 221 -6.90 -18.43 -11.74
N VAL A 222 -6.50 -19.62 -11.31
CA VAL A 222 -5.92 -19.84 -9.97
C VAL A 222 -4.55 -19.18 -9.88
N SER A 223 -3.72 -19.31 -10.92
CA SER A 223 -2.43 -18.63 -11.02
C SER A 223 -2.57 -17.11 -11.09
N GLN A 224 -3.54 -16.56 -11.84
CA GLN A 224 -3.80 -15.11 -11.89
C GLN A 224 -4.13 -14.55 -10.50
N ILE A 225 -5.01 -15.25 -9.78
CA ILE A 225 -5.42 -14.91 -8.41
C ILE A 225 -4.23 -14.98 -7.45
N ASN A 226 -3.45 -16.06 -7.47
CA ASN A 226 -2.28 -16.21 -6.61
C ASN A 226 -1.24 -15.11 -6.86
N LEU A 227 -1.02 -14.76 -8.13
CA LEU A 227 -0.12 -13.68 -8.53
C LEU A 227 -0.62 -12.33 -8.01
N LEU A 228 -1.91 -12.03 -8.16
CA LEU A 228 -2.52 -10.81 -7.63
C LEU A 228 -2.40 -10.70 -6.10
N MET A 229 -2.62 -11.81 -5.39
CA MET A 229 -2.51 -11.84 -3.92
C MET A 229 -1.06 -11.67 -3.45
N THR A 230 -0.10 -12.29 -4.14
CA THR A 230 1.33 -12.11 -3.87
C THR A 230 1.75 -10.66 -4.10
N VAL A 231 1.30 -10.07 -5.21
CA VAL A 231 1.53 -8.66 -5.53
C VAL A 231 0.96 -7.75 -4.43
N SER A 232 -0.27 -8.02 -3.97
CA SER A 232 -0.91 -7.25 -2.89
C SER A 232 -0.10 -7.32 -1.58
N ASP A 233 0.53 -8.47 -1.27
CA ASP A 233 1.43 -8.58 -0.11
C ASP A 233 2.67 -7.71 -0.26
N MET A 234 3.31 -7.78 -1.43
CA MET A 234 4.51 -7.00 -1.70
C MET A 234 4.27 -5.50 -1.51
N VAL A 235 3.12 -5.01 -1.98
CA VAL A 235 2.67 -3.63 -1.74
C VAL A 235 2.41 -3.38 -0.25
N SER A 236 1.63 -4.24 0.39
CA SER A 236 1.19 -4.00 1.77
C SER A 236 2.37 -3.94 2.75
N PHE A 237 3.45 -4.65 2.45
CA PHE A 237 4.66 -4.67 3.27
C PHE A 237 5.80 -3.77 2.77
N SER A 238 5.72 -3.19 1.57
CA SER A 238 6.81 -2.35 1.01
C SER A 238 7.12 -1.14 1.88
N MET A 239 6.10 -0.43 2.35
CA MET A 239 6.27 0.77 3.18
C MET A 239 6.88 0.45 4.55
N PRO A 240 6.39 -0.55 5.32
CA PRO A 240 7.06 -1.02 6.54
C PRO A 240 8.56 -1.33 6.33
N TYR A 241 8.89 -2.10 5.29
CA TYR A 241 10.29 -2.47 5.03
C TYR A 241 11.15 -1.26 4.66
N THR A 242 10.63 -0.36 3.82
CA THR A 242 11.34 0.87 3.42
C THR A 242 11.64 1.74 4.65
N LEU A 243 10.68 1.87 5.57
CA LEU A 243 10.86 2.60 6.82
C LEU A 243 11.92 1.96 7.73
N LEU A 244 11.89 0.63 7.89
CA LEU A 244 12.88 -0.10 8.71
C LEU A 244 14.31 0.07 8.17
N LEU A 245 14.49 0.11 6.85
CA LEU A 245 15.80 0.19 6.21
C LEU A 245 16.35 1.61 6.12
N LEU A 246 15.50 2.63 6.01
CA LEU A 246 15.94 4.00 5.67
C LEU A 246 15.63 5.05 6.74
N ASP A 247 14.66 4.82 7.62
CA ASP A 247 14.28 5.78 8.65
C ASP A 247 15.14 5.60 9.92
N LYS A 248 16.07 6.53 10.13
CA LYS A 248 16.96 6.53 11.30
C LYS A 248 16.22 6.60 12.64
N ASN A 249 15.11 7.33 12.72
CA ASN A 249 14.36 7.45 13.98
C ASN A 249 13.74 6.10 14.37
N ILE A 250 13.30 5.32 13.37
CA ILE A 250 12.77 3.97 13.57
C ILE A 250 13.90 3.01 13.94
N GLN A 251 15.03 3.06 13.25
CA GLN A 251 16.21 2.23 13.55
C GLN A 251 16.74 2.48 14.96
N GLU A 252 16.89 3.74 15.36
CA GLU A 252 17.32 4.12 16.70
C GLU A 252 16.34 3.64 17.77
N MET A 253 15.03 3.72 17.52
CA MET A 253 14.01 3.22 18.44
C MET A 253 14.09 1.70 18.62
N ILE A 254 14.33 0.94 17.54
CA ILE A 254 14.46 -0.52 17.60
C ILE A 254 15.75 -0.91 18.31
N SER A 255 16.86 -0.25 17.98
CA SER A 255 18.17 -0.46 18.62
C SER A 255 18.14 -0.15 20.13
N GLN A 256 17.50 0.96 20.54
CA GLN A 256 17.35 1.32 21.96
C GLN A 256 16.48 0.32 22.74
N LYS A 257 15.60 -0.42 22.08
CA LYS A 257 14.76 -1.45 22.71
C LYS A 257 15.39 -2.84 22.70
N ASN A 258 16.40 -3.08 21.86
CA ASN A 258 17.07 -4.36 21.71
C ASN A 258 18.58 -4.21 22.02
N PRO A 259 19.02 -4.37 23.29
CA PRO A 259 20.43 -4.24 23.67
C PRO A 259 21.36 -5.32 23.07
N ILE A 260 20.81 -6.28 22.30
CA ILE A 260 21.59 -7.30 21.60
C ILE A 260 22.36 -6.70 20.40
N PHE A 261 21.84 -5.65 19.77
CA PHE A 261 22.52 -4.96 18.66
C PHE A 261 23.53 -3.89 19.12
N SER A 262 23.61 -3.59 20.42
CA SER A 262 24.58 -2.64 20.96
C SER A 262 25.91 -3.27 21.42
N ARG A 263 26.09 -4.59 21.26
CA ARG A 263 27.39 -5.23 21.53
C ARG A 263 28.33 -5.02 20.34
N ASN A 264 29.18 -4.01 20.48
CA ASN A 264 30.38 -3.82 19.69
C ASN A 264 31.25 -5.11 19.71
N PRO A 265 31.79 -5.57 18.56
CA PRO A 265 32.72 -6.72 18.52
C PRO A 265 34.06 -6.46 19.23
N SER A 266 34.33 -5.22 19.66
CA SER A 266 35.60 -4.80 20.26
C SER A 266 35.77 -5.14 21.74
N SER A 267 34.85 -5.90 22.36
CA SER A 267 34.98 -6.31 23.77
C SER A 267 35.58 -7.69 24.00
N ILE A 268 36.02 -8.40 22.94
CA ILE A 268 36.87 -9.57 23.07
C ILE A 268 38.34 -9.11 23.01
N ALA A 269 38.74 -8.29 23.97
CA ALA A 269 40.14 -7.97 24.19
C ALA A 269 40.70 -8.97 25.22
N VAL A 270 41.48 -9.91 24.70
CA VAL A 270 42.58 -10.68 25.32
C VAL A 270 42.70 -10.51 26.84
N ALA A 271 42.35 -11.55 27.59
CA ALA A 271 42.81 -11.70 28.97
C ALA A 271 44.33 -11.94 28.96
N PRO A 272 45.13 -11.16 29.72
CA PRO A 272 46.53 -11.49 29.92
C PRO A 272 46.61 -12.71 30.82
N MET A 273 47.29 -13.75 30.34
CA MET A 273 47.70 -14.88 31.18
C MET A 273 48.75 -14.38 32.16
N THR A 274 48.43 -14.46 33.44
CA THR A 274 49.39 -14.47 34.56
C THR A 274 49.38 -15.85 35.17
#